data_AF-S8D7T8-F1
#
_entry.id   AF-S8D7T8-F1
#
_cell.length_a   1.000
_cell.length_b   1.000
_cell.length_c   1.000
_cell.angle_alpha   90.00
_cell.angle_beta   90.00
_cell.angle_gamma   90.00
#
_symmetry.space_group_name_H-M   'P 1'
#
loop_
_entity.id
_entity.type
_entity.pdbx_description
1 polymer ?
#
loop_
_entity_poly.entity_id
_entity_poly.type
_entity_poly.pdbx_seq_one_letter_code
_entity_poly.pdbx_strand_id
1 'polypeptide(L)'
;MVVSDNLDSSFSSLTPQVEPKSPRKQWGVTEPLSLAGPSDTDVQRSIELEKFLIDSGLYETSEEAAKREEVLDKLKLIVKEWVKDLTRLRGYTEQMVEDANALILTFGSYRLGVHGPGSDIDTLCVGPSYVTREEDFFYVLHNILAEREEVTELQPVPDAHVPVMKFKFDGISIDLLYASISLLIVPDDLDISNITVLHNIDEQTVRSLNGCRVADQILKLVPNTENFRTTLRCLKLWAKKRGVYSNVTGFLGGVNWAILVARLCQLYPKANPSMLVSRFFRVYTLWKWPNPVLLCDIEDDELGFSIWDPRKNPWDRNHLMPIITPAYPCMNSSYNVSASTLRVMMEQFELGKQLCEEIELNKSHWSALVEPYLFFDDYKNYLQIDIVAADPDDLRAWKGWVESRLRQLTLMIERDTFGKLQCHPYPYDYGDSSRPCAHCAYFMGLKRKVGEAIQEGQQFDIRQTVDEFRHQINSYLYWKPGMEIYVSHVRRKQMPSYVFPEGYRRIRHSLPANQKLADRHGERASKRRKESTEPHSGEGSPDKR
;
A
#
# COMPACT_ATOMS: atom_id res chain seq x y z
N MET A 1 42.01 -24.29 79.91
CA MET A 1 41.57 -25.63 80.36
C MET A 1 40.12 -25.47 80.77
N VAL A 2 39.09 -25.92 80.06
CA VAL A 2 38.86 -27.20 79.38
C VAL A 2 38.16 -26.95 78.03
N VAL A 3 38.43 -27.85 77.09
CA VAL A 3 37.98 -27.90 75.69
C VAL A 3 36.52 -28.34 75.58
N SER A 4 35.79 -27.78 74.61
CA SER A 4 34.73 -28.50 73.91
C SER A 4 34.38 -27.79 72.60
N ASP A 5 34.86 -28.35 71.49
CA ASP A 5 34.32 -28.15 70.15
C ASP A 5 33.02 -28.95 69.99
N ASN A 6 32.06 -28.41 69.23
CA ASN A 6 31.29 -29.18 68.25
C ASN A 6 30.50 -28.26 67.29
N LEU A 7 30.67 -28.57 66.00
CA LEU A 7 29.91 -28.16 64.82
C LEU A 7 28.42 -28.60 64.94
N ASP A 8 27.40 -28.15 64.21
CA ASP A 8 27.32 -27.53 62.89
C ASP A 8 25.94 -26.89 62.66
N SER A 9 25.90 -26.05 61.63
CA SER A 9 24.85 -25.33 60.90
C SER A 9 23.34 -25.67 61.01
N SER A 10 22.49 -24.63 60.98
CA SER A 10 21.49 -24.42 59.90
C SER A 10 20.57 -23.20 60.11
N PHE A 11 20.10 -22.67 58.97
CA PHE A 11 19.02 -21.69 58.73
C PHE A 11 19.34 -20.19 58.78
N SER A 12 19.87 -19.71 57.63
CA SER A 12 19.72 -18.33 57.16
C SER A 12 18.47 -18.24 56.27
N SER A 13 17.57 -17.30 56.59
CA SER A 13 16.36 -16.98 55.85
C SER A 13 16.67 -16.16 54.59
N LEU A 14 16.45 -16.76 53.43
CA LEU A 14 16.53 -16.09 52.13
C LEU A 14 15.27 -15.25 51.90
N THR A 15 15.43 -13.93 51.94
CA THR A 15 14.47 -12.98 51.36
C THR A 15 14.61 -13.02 49.83
N PRO A 16 13.50 -13.08 49.06
CA PRO A 16 13.61 -13.10 47.61
C PRO A 16 14.04 -11.71 47.11
N GLN A 17 15.23 -11.64 46.54
CA GLN A 17 15.71 -10.47 45.82
C GLN A 17 14.80 -10.23 44.62
N VAL A 18 14.20 -9.05 44.57
CA VAL A 18 13.48 -8.55 43.40
C VAL A 18 14.53 -8.23 42.34
N GLU A 19 14.65 -9.09 41.33
CA GLU A 19 15.46 -8.80 40.15
C GLU A 19 15.00 -7.47 39.52
N PRO A 20 15.93 -6.57 39.15
CA PRO A 20 15.57 -5.37 38.42
C PRO A 20 14.98 -5.79 37.07
N LYS A 21 13.66 -5.63 36.91
CA LYS A 21 12.99 -5.80 35.61
C LYS A 21 13.68 -4.85 34.63
N SER A 22 14.36 -5.43 33.64
CA SER A 22 14.84 -4.70 32.47
C SER A 22 13.71 -3.84 31.91
N PRO A 23 13.97 -2.57 31.51
CA PRO A 23 12.94 -1.71 30.95
C PRO A 23 12.31 -2.44 29.77
N ARG A 24 11.01 -2.73 29.88
CA ARG A 24 10.28 -3.46 28.84
C ARG A 24 10.35 -2.60 27.58
N LYS A 25 10.93 -3.15 26.51
CA LYS A 25 10.99 -2.48 25.21
C LYS A 25 9.55 -2.22 24.73
N GLN A 26 9.14 -0.96 24.77
CA GLN A 26 7.87 -0.48 24.28
C GLN A 26 7.91 -0.44 22.75
N TRP A 27 6.89 -1.00 22.10
CA TRP A 27 6.77 -1.02 20.64
C TRP A 27 5.69 -0.04 20.20
N GLY A 28 6.10 1.00 19.47
CA GLY A 28 5.23 2.06 18.96
C GLY A 28 4.63 2.98 20.01
N VAL A 29 3.68 3.81 19.58
CA VAL A 29 3.19 4.99 20.33
C VAL A 29 2.17 4.69 21.43
N THR A 30 1.77 3.43 21.62
CA THR A 30 0.83 3.04 22.69
C THR A 30 1.18 1.67 23.25
N GLU A 31 0.80 1.41 24.50
CA GLU A 31 0.88 0.09 25.10
C GLU A 31 0.22 -1.01 24.22
N PRO A 32 0.74 -2.24 24.25
CA PRO A 32 0.17 -3.34 23.47
C PRO A 32 -1.23 -3.71 23.96
N LEU A 33 -2.13 -4.06 23.04
CA LEU A 33 -3.49 -4.52 23.36
C LEU A 33 -3.48 -5.90 24.02
N SER A 34 -2.52 -6.75 23.67
CA SER A 34 -2.33 -8.04 24.36
C SER A 34 -0.90 -8.54 24.23
N LEU A 35 -0.39 -9.07 25.34
CA LEU A 35 0.89 -9.77 25.43
C LEU A 35 0.74 -11.31 25.39
N ALA A 36 -0.47 -11.82 25.10
CA ALA A 36 -0.70 -13.26 25.00
C ALA A 36 0.00 -13.84 23.77
N GLY A 37 0.77 -14.90 23.99
CA GLY A 37 1.36 -15.71 22.93
C GLY A 37 0.33 -16.68 22.31
N PRO A 38 0.73 -17.41 21.26
CA PRO A 38 -0.14 -18.38 20.61
C PRO A 38 -0.40 -19.60 21.49
N SER A 39 -1.61 -20.16 21.39
CA SER A 39 -1.90 -21.53 21.83
C SER A 39 -1.44 -22.55 20.77
N ASP A 40 -1.41 -23.84 21.11
CA ASP A 40 -1.09 -24.91 20.15
C ASP A 40 -2.00 -24.88 18.92
N THR A 41 -3.27 -24.55 19.11
CA THR A 41 -4.23 -24.40 18.00
C THR A 41 -3.89 -23.22 17.09
N ASP A 42 -3.36 -22.12 17.65
CA ASP A 42 -2.92 -20.97 16.87
C ASP A 42 -1.65 -21.29 16.07
N VAL A 43 -0.73 -22.07 16.67
CA VAL A 43 0.48 -22.55 16.00
C VAL A 43 0.11 -23.41 14.80
N GLN A 44 -0.76 -24.41 15.00
CA GLN A 44 -1.23 -25.27 13.92
C GLN A 44 -1.90 -24.46 12.78
N ARG A 45 -2.76 -23.49 13.12
CA ARG A 45 -3.35 -22.58 12.12
C ARG A 45 -2.33 -21.73 11.37
N SER A 46 -1.24 -21.33 12.02
CA SER A 46 -0.16 -20.59 11.35
C SER A 46 0.60 -21.46 10.37
N ILE A 47 0.85 -22.73 10.69
CA ILE A 47 1.45 -23.70 9.77
C ILE A 47 0.56 -23.89 8.54
N GLU A 48 -0.75 -24.04 8.75
CA GLU A 48 -1.73 -24.16 7.65
C GLU A 48 -1.80 -22.90 6.78
N LEU A 49 -1.73 -21.71 7.41
CA LEU A 49 -1.66 -20.44 6.70
C LEU A 49 -0.39 -20.37 5.85
N GLU A 50 0.77 -20.67 6.42
CA GLU A 50 2.05 -20.61 5.70
C GLU A 50 2.08 -21.59 4.53
N LYS A 51 1.64 -22.83 4.74
CA LYS A 51 1.46 -23.80 3.66
C LYS A 51 0.56 -23.26 2.55
N PHE A 52 -0.58 -22.66 2.91
CA PHE A 52 -1.48 -22.05 1.94
C PHE A 52 -0.83 -20.92 1.13
N LEU A 53 -0.01 -20.08 1.77
CA LEU A 53 0.70 -18.98 1.10
C LEU A 53 1.80 -19.51 0.16
N ILE A 54 2.49 -20.58 0.53
CA ILE A 54 3.46 -21.30 -0.33
C ILE A 54 2.73 -21.87 -1.55
N ASP A 55 1.64 -22.62 -1.33
CA ASP A 55 0.83 -23.23 -2.40
C ASP A 55 0.21 -22.16 -3.33
N SER A 56 0.02 -20.94 -2.84
CA SER A 56 -0.45 -19.79 -3.61
C SER A 56 0.64 -19.10 -4.44
N GLY A 57 1.88 -19.63 -4.45
CA GLY A 57 3.00 -19.11 -5.23
C GLY A 57 3.51 -17.74 -4.75
N LEU A 58 3.38 -17.44 -3.45
CA LEU A 58 3.82 -16.15 -2.91
C LEU A 58 5.30 -16.11 -2.53
N TYR A 59 5.98 -17.25 -2.50
CA TYR A 59 7.39 -17.34 -2.13
C TYR A 59 8.22 -17.56 -3.38
N GLU A 60 9.29 -16.78 -3.48
CA GLU A 60 10.27 -16.88 -4.56
C GLU A 60 11.11 -18.15 -4.44
N THR A 61 11.55 -18.70 -5.57
CA THR A 61 12.46 -19.86 -5.56
C THR A 61 13.91 -19.42 -5.32
N SER A 62 14.77 -20.36 -4.89
CA SER A 62 16.19 -20.04 -4.66
C SER A 62 16.91 -19.58 -5.94
N GLU A 63 16.50 -20.08 -7.11
CA GLU A 63 17.07 -19.68 -8.40
C GLU A 63 16.68 -18.26 -8.78
N GLU A 64 15.41 -17.87 -8.60
CA GLU A 64 14.95 -16.50 -8.84
C GLU A 64 15.64 -15.52 -7.88
N ALA A 65 15.80 -15.89 -6.61
CA ALA A 65 16.51 -15.08 -5.63
C ALA A 65 17.98 -14.87 -6.01
N ALA A 66 18.69 -15.94 -6.40
CA ALA A 66 20.09 -15.85 -6.86
C ALA A 66 20.22 -14.95 -8.10
N LYS A 67 19.27 -15.05 -9.04
CA LYS A 67 19.25 -14.19 -10.23
C LYS A 67 19.06 -12.71 -9.89
N ARG A 68 18.21 -12.37 -8.90
CA ARG A 68 18.06 -10.99 -8.43
C ARG A 68 19.32 -10.45 -7.78
N GLU A 69 20.02 -11.28 -7.01
CA GLU A 69 21.31 -10.91 -6.41
C GLU A 69 22.36 -10.63 -7.49
N GLU A 70 22.48 -11.50 -8.50
CA GLU A 70 23.39 -11.31 -9.64
C GLU A 70 23.09 -10.00 -10.38
N VAL A 71 21.82 -9.74 -10.68
CA VAL A 71 21.38 -8.50 -11.35
C VAL A 71 21.72 -7.26 -10.52
N LEU A 72 21.50 -7.30 -9.20
CA LEU A 72 21.85 -6.20 -8.31
C LEU A 72 23.37 -5.95 -8.25
N ASP A 73 24.18 -7.01 -8.27
CA ASP A 73 25.63 -6.88 -8.25
C ASP A 73 26.17 -6.32 -9.58
N LYS A 74 25.63 -6.74 -10.72
CA LYS A 74 25.92 -6.12 -12.02
C LYS A 74 25.53 -4.64 -12.02
N LEU A 75 24.34 -4.30 -11.54
CA LEU A 75 23.87 -2.91 -11.49
C LEU A 75 24.75 -2.03 -10.59
N LYS A 76 25.21 -2.55 -9.44
CA LYS A 76 26.18 -1.85 -8.56
C LYS A 76 27.47 -1.51 -9.29
N LEU A 77 28.02 -2.44 -10.06
CA LEU A 77 29.25 -2.20 -10.83
C LEU A 77 29.03 -1.10 -11.87
N ILE A 78 27.90 -1.15 -12.60
CA ILE A 78 27.54 -0.15 -13.62
C ILE A 78 27.49 1.25 -13.03
N VAL A 79 26.76 1.45 -11.92
CA VAL A 79 26.62 2.79 -11.34
C VAL A 79 27.93 3.29 -10.73
N LYS A 80 28.78 2.39 -10.22
CA LYS A 80 30.10 2.75 -9.70
C LYS A 80 31.03 3.20 -10.82
N GLU A 81 31.10 2.46 -11.92
CA GLU A 81 31.88 2.83 -13.11
C GLU A 81 31.39 4.15 -13.71
N TRP A 82 30.08 4.31 -13.84
CA TRP A 82 29.44 5.56 -14.30
C TRP A 82 29.87 6.78 -13.48
N VAL A 83 29.82 6.70 -12.14
CA VAL A 83 30.27 7.82 -11.30
C VAL A 83 31.76 8.06 -11.46
N LYS A 84 32.61 7.02 -11.52
CA LYS A 84 34.06 7.18 -11.73
C LYS A 84 34.39 7.89 -13.04
N ASP A 85 33.69 7.54 -14.11
CA ASP A 85 33.88 8.17 -15.42
C ASP A 85 33.45 9.64 -15.40
N LEU A 86 32.35 9.97 -14.71
CA LEU A 86 31.96 11.37 -14.50
C LEU A 86 32.95 12.13 -13.62
N THR A 87 33.49 11.51 -12.57
CA THR A 87 34.54 12.12 -11.73
C THR A 87 35.76 12.48 -12.57
N ARG A 88 36.19 11.58 -13.46
CA ARG A 88 37.31 11.82 -14.39
C ARG A 88 36.99 12.93 -15.38
N LEU A 89 35.80 12.90 -16.00
CA LEU A 89 35.37 13.89 -16.99
C LEU A 89 35.29 15.30 -16.41
N ARG A 90 34.89 15.42 -15.14
CA ARG A 90 34.82 16.70 -14.42
C ARG A 90 36.18 17.24 -13.96
N GLY A 91 37.27 16.51 -14.23
CA GLY A 91 38.63 16.97 -13.95
C GLY A 91 39.05 16.87 -12.48
N TYR A 92 38.41 15.99 -11.70
CA TYR A 92 38.85 15.68 -10.34
C TYR A 92 40.17 14.88 -10.36
N THR A 93 40.83 14.79 -9.20
CA THR A 93 42.12 14.09 -9.07
C THR A 93 41.97 12.58 -9.26
N GLU A 94 43.04 11.89 -9.67
CA GLU A 94 43.04 10.42 -9.80
C GLU A 94 42.66 9.73 -8.49
N GLN A 95 43.11 10.26 -7.33
CA GLN A 95 42.69 9.75 -6.03
C GLN A 95 41.16 9.83 -5.84
N MET A 96 40.54 10.95 -6.22
CA MET A 96 39.08 11.08 -6.16
C MET A 96 38.38 10.14 -7.14
N VAL A 97 38.97 9.84 -8.30
CA VAL A 97 38.42 8.85 -9.24
C VAL A 97 38.52 7.44 -8.68
N GLU A 98 39.61 7.11 -7.97
CA GLU A 98 39.76 5.83 -7.29
C GLU A 98 38.71 5.65 -6.18
N ASP A 99 38.51 6.70 -5.37
CA ASP A 99 37.58 6.72 -4.24
C ASP A 99 36.11 6.95 -4.65
N ALA A 100 35.86 7.45 -5.86
CA ALA A 100 34.51 7.73 -6.35
C ALA A 100 33.63 6.47 -6.34
N ASN A 101 32.40 6.67 -5.85
CA ASN A 101 31.50 5.58 -5.54
C ASN A 101 30.03 5.99 -5.69
N ALA A 102 29.19 4.99 -5.91
CA ALA A 102 27.74 5.10 -5.87
C ALA A 102 27.18 3.85 -5.17
N LEU A 103 26.10 4.02 -4.41
CA LEU A 103 25.45 2.92 -3.71
C LEU A 103 24.14 2.53 -4.36
N ILE A 104 23.89 1.22 -4.47
CA ILE A 104 22.55 0.69 -4.75
C ILE A 104 21.94 0.20 -3.44
N LEU A 105 20.82 0.81 -3.07
CA LEU A 105 19.99 0.39 -1.95
C LEU A 105 18.68 -0.16 -2.48
N THR A 106 18.14 -1.19 -1.83
CA THR A 106 16.81 -1.71 -2.16
C THR A 106 15.78 -1.17 -1.18
N PHE A 107 14.56 -1.00 -1.65
CA PHE A 107 13.42 -0.66 -0.80
C PHE A 107 12.17 -1.45 -1.20
N GLY A 108 11.01 -0.99 -0.76
CA GLY A 108 9.74 -1.57 -1.15
C GLY A 108 9.59 -3.03 -0.75
N SER A 109 8.93 -3.81 -1.61
CA SER A 109 8.53 -5.18 -1.23
C SER A 109 9.70 -6.16 -1.14
N TYR A 110 10.74 -5.95 -1.95
CA TYR A 110 11.96 -6.74 -1.94
C TYR A 110 12.73 -6.54 -0.63
N ARG A 111 12.99 -5.28 -0.24
CA ARG A 111 13.68 -4.96 1.03
C ARG A 111 12.92 -5.48 2.26
N LEU A 112 11.59 -5.39 2.24
CA LEU A 112 10.76 -5.92 3.32
C LEU A 112 10.73 -7.45 3.36
N GLY A 113 11.20 -8.16 2.32
CA GLY A 113 11.18 -9.61 2.22
C GLY A 113 9.77 -10.18 2.00
N VAL A 114 8.90 -9.42 1.33
CA VAL A 114 7.50 -9.78 1.02
C VAL A 114 7.18 -9.69 -0.49
N HIS A 115 8.22 -9.69 -1.32
CA HIS A 115 8.10 -9.84 -2.77
C HIS A 115 7.78 -11.29 -3.13
N GLY A 116 7.06 -11.48 -4.23
CA GLY A 116 6.79 -12.80 -4.81
C GLY A 116 7.45 -12.97 -6.19
N PRO A 117 7.30 -14.14 -6.81
CA PRO A 117 7.78 -14.40 -8.17
C PRO A 117 7.33 -13.29 -9.14
N GLY A 118 8.23 -12.86 -10.02
CA GLY A 118 7.96 -11.80 -11.00
C GLY A 118 7.72 -10.40 -10.44
N SER A 119 7.90 -10.15 -9.13
CA SER A 119 7.85 -8.78 -8.59
C SER A 119 9.02 -7.95 -9.13
N ASP A 120 8.84 -6.64 -9.18
CA ASP A 120 9.90 -5.67 -9.44
C ASP A 120 10.90 -5.57 -8.26
N ILE A 121 12.09 -5.05 -8.55
CA ILE A 121 13.03 -4.60 -7.53
C ILE A 121 13.03 -3.07 -7.53
N ASP A 122 12.50 -2.51 -6.43
CA ASP A 122 12.62 -1.10 -6.11
C ASP A 122 14.07 -0.80 -5.66
N THR A 123 14.79 0.00 -6.43
CA THR A 123 16.21 0.33 -6.21
C THR A 123 16.45 1.83 -6.17
N LEU A 124 17.39 2.26 -5.33
CA LEU A 124 17.84 3.64 -5.20
C LEU A 124 19.34 3.68 -5.46
N CYS A 125 19.75 4.47 -6.46
CA CYS A 125 21.12 4.86 -6.66
C CYS A 125 21.42 6.14 -5.85
N VAL A 126 22.38 6.06 -4.93
CA VAL A 126 22.87 7.20 -4.16
C VAL A 126 24.21 7.62 -4.75
N GLY A 127 24.25 8.83 -5.31
CA GLY A 127 25.43 9.41 -5.96
C GLY A 127 25.93 10.68 -5.27
N PRO A 128 27.13 11.16 -5.63
CA PRO A 128 27.75 12.34 -5.03
C PRO A 128 27.09 13.64 -5.51
N SER A 129 27.33 14.72 -4.76
CA SER A 129 26.64 16.02 -4.91
C SER A 129 26.81 16.69 -6.27
N TYR A 130 27.88 16.35 -7.00
CA TYR A 130 28.12 16.92 -8.31
C TYR A 130 27.38 16.17 -9.42
N VAL A 131 26.95 14.92 -9.21
CA VAL A 131 26.24 14.12 -10.22
C VAL A 131 24.74 14.45 -10.17
N THR A 132 24.23 15.00 -11.29
CA THR A 132 22.89 15.58 -11.41
C THR A 132 21.85 14.56 -11.85
N ARG A 133 20.58 14.84 -11.55
CA ARG A 133 19.48 13.95 -11.93
C ARG A 133 19.16 14.07 -13.42
N GLU A 134 19.14 15.29 -13.94
CA GLU A 134 18.69 15.62 -15.28
C GLU A 134 19.70 15.21 -16.36
N GLU A 135 20.96 15.62 -16.20
CA GLU A 135 22.00 15.36 -17.21
C GLU A 135 22.70 14.02 -16.96
N ASP A 136 23.10 13.73 -15.73
CA ASP A 136 23.92 12.55 -15.51
C ASP A 136 23.07 11.28 -15.36
N PHE A 137 22.02 11.29 -14.53
CA PHE A 137 21.21 10.10 -14.29
C PHE A 137 20.26 9.77 -15.45
N PHE A 138 19.42 10.73 -15.88
CA PHE A 138 18.42 10.47 -16.93
C PHE A 138 18.97 10.46 -18.35
N TYR A 139 20.20 10.93 -18.58
CA TYR A 139 20.81 10.95 -19.91
C TYR A 139 22.09 10.12 -19.98
N VAL A 140 23.13 10.41 -19.17
CA VAL A 140 24.39 9.63 -19.25
C VAL A 140 24.19 8.17 -18.83
N LEU A 141 23.66 7.91 -17.62
CA LEU A 141 23.42 6.53 -17.15
C LEU A 141 22.37 5.83 -18.02
N HIS A 142 21.33 6.54 -18.47
CA HIS A 142 20.37 6.01 -19.43
C HIS A 142 21.06 5.46 -20.68
N ASN A 143 21.97 6.21 -21.30
CA ASN A 143 22.67 5.78 -22.50
C ASN A 143 23.59 4.59 -22.23
N ILE A 144 24.30 4.58 -21.09
CA ILE A 144 25.09 3.42 -20.65
C ILE A 144 24.22 2.16 -20.52
N LEU A 145 23.01 2.30 -19.97
CA LEU A 145 22.08 1.19 -19.82
C LEU A 145 21.48 0.77 -21.17
N ALA A 146 21.19 1.71 -22.07
CA ALA A 146 20.64 1.43 -23.39
C ALA A 146 21.60 0.66 -24.31
N GLU A 147 22.91 0.78 -24.09
CA GLU A 147 23.95 0.07 -24.84
C GLU A 147 24.17 -1.39 -24.38
N ARG A 148 23.52 -1.81 -23.29
CA ARG A 148 23.69 -3.15 -22.71
C ARG A 148 22.64 -4.13 -23.24
N GLU A 149 23.08 -5.28 -23.75
CA GLU A 149 22.20 -6.33 -24.27
C GLU A 149 21.27 -6.93 -23.21
N GLU A 150 21.71 -6.92 -21.95
CA GLU A 150 20.93 -7.42 -20.81
C GLU A 150 19.76 -6.49 -20.43
N VAL A 151 19.78 -5.24 -20.89
CA VAL A 151 18.79 -4.22 -20.55
C VAL A 151 17.73 -4.13 -21.66
N THR A 152 16.47 -4.29 -21.28
CA THR A 152 15.32 -4.20 -22.18
C THR A 152 14.22 -3.34 -21.55
N GLU A 153 13.27 -2.87 -22.35
CA GLU A 153 12.13 -2.07 -21.86
C GLU A 153 12.54 -0.81 -21.05
N LEU A 154 13.67 -0.18 -21.43
CA LEU A 154 14.19 1.00 -20.76
C LEU A 154 13.28 2.22 -20.99
N GLN A 155 12.73 2.74 -19.90
CA GLN A 155 11.78 3.85 -19.90
C GLN A 155 12.09 4.84 -18.76
N PRO A 156 12.64 6.03 -19.08
CA PRO A 156 12.78 7.11 -18.11
C PRO A 156 11.44 7.80 -17.86
N VAL A 157 11.17 8.16 -16.60
CA VAL A 157 9.96 8.90 -16.16
C VAL A 157 10.37 10.06 -15.24
N PRO A 158 10.97 11.14 -15.79
CA PRO A 158 11.48 12.26 -14.99
C PRO A 158 10.37 13.09 -14.33
N ASP A 159 9.19 13.16 -14.96
CA ASP A 159 8.07 13.98 -14.51
C ASP A 159 7.19 13.31 -13.42
N ALA A 160 7.58 12.12 -12.94
CA ALA A 160 6.87 11.44 -11.86
C ALA A 160 7.04 12.17 -10.52
N HIS A 161 6.12 11.94 -9.58
CA HIS A 161 6.22 12.52 -8.23
C HIS A 161 7.55 12.16 -7.53
N VAL A 162 8.04 10.95 -7.80
CA VAL A 162 9.39 10.48 -7.52
C VAL A 162 9.99 10.04 -8.86
N PRO A 163 10.94 10.79 -9.44
CA PRO A 163 11.53 10.48 -10.73
C PRO A 163 12.20 9.10 -10.73
N VAL A 164 11.93 8.31 -11.77
CA VAL A 164 12.34 6.89 -11.85
C VAL A 164 12.73 6.51 -13.27
N MET A 165 13.71 5.60 -13.39
CA MET A 165 14.02 4.88 -14.62
C MET A 165 13.58 3.43 -14.47
N LYS A 166 12.68 2.98 -15.34
CA LYS A 166 12.15 1.60 -15.31
C LYS A 166 12.76 0.80 -16.43
N PHE A 167 13.19 -0.43 -16.17
CA PHE A 167 13.73 -1.32 -17.19
C PHE A 167 13.69 -2.77 -16.73
N LYS A 168 13.96 -3.70 -17.64
CA LYS A 168 14.24 -5.10 -17.31
C LYS A 168 15.73 -5.36 -17.50
N PHE A 169 16.37 -5.91 -16.47
CA PHE A 169 17.76 -6.35 -16.50
C PHE A 169 17.79 -7.88 -16.40
N ASP A 170 18.30 -8.57 -17.42
CA ASP A 170 18.27 -10.04 -17.52
C ASP A 170 16.83 -10.60 -17.33
N GLY A 171 15.82 -9.84 -17.75
CA GLY A 171 14.40 -10.16 -17.59
C GLY A 171 13.78 -9.85 -16.22
N ILE A 172 14.54 -9.32 -15.26
CA ILE A 172 14.03 -8.85 -13.95
C ILE A 172 13.67 -7.38 -14.06
N SER A 173 12.42 -7.02 -13.73
CA SER A 173 11.99 -5.62 -13.69
C SER A 173 12.65 -4.85 -12.54
N ILE A 174 13.25 -3.70 -12.87
CA ILE A 174 13.90 -2.78 -11.93
C ILE A 174 13.27 -1.39 -12.08
N ASP A 175 12.92 -0.83 -10.93
CA ASP A 175 12.60 0.59 -10.78
C ASP A 175 13.80 1.25 -10.11
N LEU A 176 14.56 2.07 -10.85
CA LEU A 176 15.77 2.74 -10.38
C LEU A 176 15.49 4.22 -10.10
N LEU A 177 15.56 4.60 -8.83
CA LEU A 177 15.52 5.99 -8.36
C LEU A 177 16.93 6.57 -8.23
N TYR A 178 17.02 7.89 -8.15
CA TYR A 178 18.28 8.58 -7.91
C TYR A 178 18.20 9.63 -6.80
N ALA A 179 19.22 9.62 -5.93
CA ALA A 179 19.46 10.60 -4.88
C ALA A 179 20.89 11.12 -4.96
N SER A 180 21.05 12.42 -5.22
CA SER A 180 22.33 13.12 -5.12
C SER A 180 22.48 13.68 -3.71
N ILE A 181 23.40 13.14 -2.92
CA ILE A 181 23.63 13.56 -1.53
C ILE A 181 24.73 14.60 -1.45
N SER A 182 24.74 15.41 -0.38
CA SER A 182 25.69 16.50 -0.13
C SER A 182 27.13 16.05 0.22
N LEU A 183 27.61 14.94 -0.37
CA LEU A 183 28.96 14.40 -0.21
C LEU A 183 29.65 14.30 -1.58
N LEU A 184 30.95 14.59 -1.62
CA LEU A 184 31.76 14.42 -2.83
C LEU A 184 32.11 12.95 -3.12
N ILE A 185 32.21 12.14 -2.06
CA ILE A 185 32.49 10.71 -2.12
C ILE A 185 31.43 10.02 -1.27
N VAL A 186 30.76 9.02 -1.84
CA VAL A 186 29.72 8.25 -1.16
C VAL A 186 30.38 7.09 -0.39
N PRO A 187 30.34 7.06 0.95
CA PRO A 187 30.95 5.98 1.73
C PRO A 187 30.27 4.63 1.47
N ASP A 188 31.01 3.53 1.49
CA ASP A 188 30.45 2.18 1.33
C ASP A 188 29.48 1.79 2.48
N ASP A 189 29.69 2.37 3.67
CA ASP A 189 28.94 2.11 4.91
C ASP A 189 27.91 3.23 5.24
N LEU A 190 27.51 4.02 4.25
CA LEU A 190 26.57 5.12 4.43
C LEU A 190 25.27 4.67 5.12
N ASP A 191 25.02 5.17 6.33
CA ASP A 191 23.75 4.98 7.02
C ASP A 191 22.73 6.05 6.61
N ILE A 192 21.87 5.69 5.66
CA ILE A 192 20.77 6.55 5.19
C ILE A 192 19.69 6.82 6.25
N SER A 193 19.71 6.14 7.40
CA SER A 193 18.76 6.42 8.48
C SER A 193 19.14 7.65 9.30
N ASN A 194 20.40 8.11 9.21
CA ASN A 194 20.83 9.37 9.79
C ASN A 194 20.14 10.55 9.09
N ILE A 195 19.65 11.53 9.84
CA ILE A 195 18.98 12.72 9.29
C ILE A 195 19.95 13.62 8.51
N THR A 196 21.25 13.57 8.80
CA THR A 196 22.28 14.39 8.14
C THR A 196 22.36 14.16 6.64
N VAL A 197 21.96 12.98 6.14
CA VAL A 197 21.89 12.68 4.70
C VAL A 197 20.87 13.57 3.97
N LEU A 198 19.94 14.18 4.70
CA LEU A 198 18.91 15.08 4.18
C LEU A 198 19.33 16.56 4.18
N HIS A 199 20.56 16.89 4.59
CA HIS A 199 21.04 18.27 4.61
C HIS A 199 21.41 18.75 3.21
N ASN A 200 20.96 19.97 2.86
CA ASN A 200 21.30 20.67 1.62
C ASN A 200 20.97 19.90 0.32
N ILE A 201 19.90 19.09 0.35
CA ILE A 201 19.41 18.37 -0.83
C ILE A 201 18.02 18.87 -1.24
N ASP A 202 17.65 18.64 -2.50
CA ASP A 202 16.34 19.00 -3.05
C ASP A 202 15.22 18.04 -2.60
N GLU A 203 13.96 18.49 -2.71
CA GLU A 203 12.79 17.69 -2.33
C GLU A 203 12.68 16.36 -3.08
N GLN A 204 13.10 16.27 -4.35
CA GLN A 204 13.00 15.01 -5.08
C GLN A 204 14.02 14.00 -4.54
N THR A 205 15.23 14.44 -4.18
CA THR A 205 16.22 13.61 -3.49
C THR A 205 15.69 13.09 -2.14
N VAL A 206 15.04 13.96 -1.35
CA VAL A 206 14.39 13.55 -0.09
C VAL A 206 13.33 12.47 -0.34
N ARG A 207 12.48 12.66 -1.35
CA ARG A 207 11.44 11.68 -1.71
C ARG A 207 12.04 10.34 -2.16
N SER A 208 13.11 10.36 -2.95
CA SER A 208 13.85 9.16 -3.36
C SER A 208 14.45 8.40 -2.17
N LEU A 209 15.09 9.10 -1.23
CA LEU A 209 15.67 8.52 -0.01
C LEU A 209 14.60 7.94 0.94
N ASN A 210 13.42 8.57 0.99
CA ASN A 210 12.36 8.18 1.91
C ASN A 210 11.84 6.76 1.67
N GLY A 211 11.89 6.24 0.43
CA GLY A 211 11.52 4.85 0.15
C GLY A 211 12.33 3.85 0.99
N CYS A 212 13.66 3.99 0.97
CA CYS A 212 14.58 3.15 1.74
C CYS A 212 14.45 3.40 3.25
N ARG A 213 14.44 4.67 3.67
CA ARG A 213 14.33 5.06 5.09
C ARG A 213 13.06 4.50 5.73
N VAL A 214 11.92 4.55 5.03
CA VAL A 214 10.65 4.00 5.52
C VAL A 214 10.70 2.48 5.65
N ALA A 215 11.23 1.77 4.65
CA ALA A 215 11.32 0.32 4.70
C ALA A 215 12.18 -0.16 5.89
N ASP A 216 13.34 0.49 6.11
CA ASP A 216 14.23 0.16 7.22
C ASP A 216 13.60 0.51 8.58
N GLN A 217 12.93 1.65 8.69
CA GLN A 217 12.21 2.01 9.92
C GLN A 217 11.08 1.01 10.24
N ILE A 218 10.31 0.56 9.25
CA ILE A 218 9.29 -0.48 9.46
C ILE A 218 9.91 -1.74 10.05
N LEU A 219 11.02 -2.23 9.50
CA LEU A 219 11.71 -3.43 10.00
C LEU A 219 12.30 -3.23 11.40
N LYS A 220 12.79 -2.04 11.74
CA LYS A 220 13.28 -1.69 13.07
C LYS A 220 12.14 -1.60 14.12
N LEU A 221 10.93 -1.27 13.69
CA LEU A 221 9.77 -0.98 14.54
C LEU A 221 8.82 -2.17 14.78
N VAL A 222 9.12 -3.35 14.21
CA VAL A 222 8.35 -4.58 14.43
C VAL A 222 9.03 -5.51 15.46
N PRO A 223 8.26 -6.14 16.36
CA PRO A 223 8.80 -7.04 17.39
C PRO A 223 9.31 -8.37 16.85
N ASN A 224 8.75 -8.87 15.74
CA ASN A 224 9.17 -10.10 15.09
C ASN A 224 9.00 -9.94 13.56
N THR A 225 10.13 -9.95 12.84
CA THR A 225 10.17 -9.69 11.40
C THR A 225 9.57 -10.81 10.56
N GLU A 226 9.73 -12.08 10.96
CA GLU A 226 9.13 -13.20 10.23
C GLU A 226 7.60 -13.19 10.33
N ASN A 227 7.07 -13.01 11.53
CA ASN A 227 5.63 -12.92 11.74
C ASN A 227 5.03 -11.74 10.96
N PHE A 228 5.73 -10.59 10.95
CA PHE A 228 5.37 -9.44 10.12
C PHE A 228 5.31 -9.81 8.63
N ARG A 229 6.38 -10.43 8.09
CA ARG A 229 6.47 -10.81 6.68
C ARG A 229 5.35 -11.76 6.25
N THR A 230 5.14 -12.85 6.99
CA THR A 230 4.10 -13.84 6.67
C THR A 230 2.70 -13.23 6.72
N THR A 231 2.43 -12.40 7.74
CA THR A 231 1.14 -11.68 7.85
C THR A 231 0.95 -10.71 6.69
N LEU A 232 1.98 -9.93 6.33
CA LEU A 232 1.93 -8.97 5.24
C LEU A 232 1.75 -9.66 3.88
N ARG A 233 2.39 -10.82 3.64
CA ARG A 233 2.18 -11.63 2.43
C ARG A 233 0.71 -12.03 2.29
N CYS A 234 0.11 -12.56 3.35
CA CYS A 234 -1.31 -12.92 3.39
C CYS A 234 -2.21 -11.73 3.07
N LEU A 235 -2.02 -10.60 3.76
CA LEU A 235 -2.88 -9.43 3.60
C LEU A 235 -2.70 -8.72 2.25
N LYS A 236 -1.50 -8.76 1.66
CA LYS A 236 -1.28 -8.30 0.27
C LYS A 236 -2.03 -9.17 -0.72
N LEU A 237 -1.97 -10.50 -0.59
CA LEU A 237 -2.73 -11.42 -1.42
C LEU A 237 -4.24 -11.17 -1.28
N TRP A 238 -4.72 -11.09 -0.04
CA TRP A 238 -6.10 -10.75 0.27
C TRP A 238 -6.51 -9.44 -0.40
N ALA A 239 -5.78 -8.35 -0.18
CA ALA A 239 -6.13 -7.03 -0.72
C ALA A 239 -6.20 -7.04 -2.25
N LYS A 240 -5.26 -7.73 -2.92
CA LYS A 240 -5.29 -7.93 -4.37
C LYS A 240 -6.54 -8.70 -4.81
N LYS A 241 -6.81 -9.86 -4.20
CA LYS A 241 -7.98 -10.70 -4.54
C LYS A 241 -9.31 -9.99 -4.25
N ARG A 242 -9.34 -9.13 -3.23
CA ARG A 242 -10.53 -8.34 -2.88
C ARG A 242 -10.67 -7.02 -3.66
N GLY A 243 -9.71 -6.68 -4.52
CA GLY A 243 -9.77 -5.48 -5.36
C GLY A 243 -9.54 -4.17 -4.60
N VAL A 244 -8.83 -4.21 -3.46
CA VAL A 244 -8.53 -3.04 -2.61
C VAL A 244 -7.03 -2.75 -2.53
N TYR A 245 -6.27 -3.16 -3.55
CA TYR A 245 -4.82 -2.94 -3.65
C TYR A 245 -4.50 -2.06 -4.86
N SER A 246 -4.45 -0.74 -4.69
CA SER A 246 -3.92 0.22 -5.66
C SER A 246 -3.95 1.65 -5.08
N ASN A 247 -2.78 2.24 -4.84
CA ASN A 247 -2.71 3.63 -4.37
C ASN A 247 -3.23 4.62 -5.43
N VAL A 248 -2.99 4.33 -6.70
CA VAL A 248 -3.33 5.21 -7.83
C VAL A 248 -4.84 5.37 -7.96
N THR A 249 -5.62 4.31 -7.75
CA THR A 249 -7.09 4.35 -7.81
C THR A 249 -7.74 4.72 -6.48
N GLY A 250 -6.96 5.17 -5.48
CA GLY A 250 -7.48 5.61 -4.18
C GLY A 250 -7.67 4.52 -3.13
N PHE A 251 -7.10 3.34 -3.33
CA PHE A 251 -6.98 2.30 -2.30
C PHE A 251 -5.59 2.31 -1.65
N LEU A 252 -5.23 1.25 -0.94
CA LEU A 252 -3.94 1.12 -0.27
C LEU A 252 -2.92 0.41 -1.16
N GLY A 253 -1.73 0.99 -1.28
CA GLY A 253 -0.55 0.39 -1.89
C GLY A 253 0.32 -0.38 -0.88
N GLY A 254 1.44 -0.92 -1.35
CA GLY A 254 2.30 -1.82 -0.57
C GLY A 254 2.78 -1.26 0.76
N VAL A 255 3.24 0.00 0.79
CA VAL A 255 3.71 0.65 2.02
C VAL A 255 2.59 0.88 3.04
N ASN A 256 1.37 1.18 2.58
CA ASN A 256 0.23 1.36 3.48
C ASN A 256 -0.08 0.05 4.21
N TRP A 257 -0.16 -1.07 3.48
CA TRP A 257 -0.36 -2.39 4.08
C TRP A 257 0.78 -2.76 5.03
N ALA A 258 2.03 -2.47 4.67
CA ALA A 258 3.18 -2.71 5.53
C ALA A 258 3.07 -1.93 6.85
N ILE A 259 2.69 -0.65 6.82
CA ILE A 259 2.49 0.16 8.03
C ILE A 259 1.33 -0.37 8.88
N LEU A 260 0.20 -0.72 8.26
CA LEU A 260 -0.94 -1.27 9.01
C LEU A 260 -0.58 -2.60 9.70
N VAL A 261 0.18 -3.47 9.04
CA VAL A 261 0.62 -4.75 9.62
C VAL A 261 1.69 -4.51 10.69
N ALA A 262 2.65 -3.62 10.46
CA ALA A 262 3.67 -3.27 11.45
C ALA A 262 3.03 -2.73 12.73
N ARG A 263 2.04 -1.83 12.61
CA ARG A 263 1.29 -1.32 13.76
C ARG A 263 0.58 -2.44 14.51
N LEU A 264 -0.01 -3.39 13.77
CA LEU A 264 -0.67 -4.53 14.39
C LEU A 264 0.32 -5.42 15.17
N CYS A 265 1.52 -5.65 14.63
CA CYS A 265 2.57 -6.37 15.33
C CYS A 265 2.98 -5.65 16.63
N GLN A 266 3.04 -4.31 16.64
CA GLN A 266 3.30 -3.54 17.86
C GLN A 266 2.20 -3.73 18.92
N LEU A 267 0.93 -3.77 18.51
CA LEU A 267 -0.20 -3.99 19.42
C LEU A 267 -0.27 -5.43 19.97
N TYR A 268 0.34 -6.39 19.26
CA TYR A 268 0.32 -7.81 19.59
C TYR A 268 1.70 -8.47 19.43
N PRO A 269 2.69 -8.08 20.25
CA PRO A 269 4.10 -8.40 19.99
C PRO A 269 4.47 -9.88 20.11
N LYS A 270 3.60 -10.71 20.71
CA LYS A 270 3.79 -12.15 20.85
C LYS A 270 2.88 -13.00 19.97
N ALA A 271 2.06 -12.38 19.11
CA ALA A 271 1.16 -13.10 18.24
C ALA A 271 1.90 -13.72 17.05
N ASN A 272 1.44 -14.89 16.60
CA ASN A 272 1.88 -15.54 15.37
C ASN A 272 1.02 -15.08 14.17
N PRO A 273 1.38 -15.48 12.93
CA PRO A 273 0.70 -14.99 11.73
C PRO A 273 -0.81 -15.23 11.69
N SER A 274 -1.31 -16.40 12.10
CA SER A 274 -2.76 -16.70 12.07
C SER A 274 -3.55 -15.76 12.98
N MET A 275 -3.04 -15.51 14.20
CA MET A 275 -3.62 -14.56 15.14
C MET A 275 -3.55 -13.13 14.61
N LEU A 276 -2.43 -12.73 14.00
CA LEU A 276 -2.25 -11.40 13.43
C LEU A 276 -3.24 -11.16 12.28
N VAL A 277 -3.42 -12.10 11.35
CA VAL A 277 -4.40 -11.95 10.25
C VAL A 277 -5.82 -11.74 10.78
N SER A 278 -6.26 -12.51 11.77
CA SER A 278 -7.58 -12.31 12.40
C SER A 278 -7.69 -10.96 13.12
N ARG A 279 -6.67 -10.62 13.93
CA ARG A 279 -6.64 -9.37 14.70
C ARG A 279 -6.59 -8.13 13.79
N PHE A 280 -6.00 -8.24 12.60
CA PHE A 280 -5.97 -7.17 11.61
C PHE A 280 -7.38 -6.68 11.31
N PHE A 281 -8.27 -7.59 10.92
CA PHE A 281 -9.63 -7.23 10.56
C PHE A 281 -10.41 -6.72 11.76
N ARG A 282 -10.23 -7.31 12.95
CA ARG A 282 -10.87 -6.82 14.19
C ARG A 282 -10.46 -5.38 14.52
N VAL A 283 -9.15 -5.09 14.50
CA VAL A 283 -8.61 -3.77 14.82
C VAL A 283 -9.06 -2.73 13.81
N TYR A 284 -8.86 -2.97 12.51
CA TYR A 284 -9.10 -1.94 11.49
C TYR A 284 -10.57 -1.75 11.11
N THR A 285 -11.43 -2.73 11.40
CA THR A 285 -12.89 -2.55 11.35
C THR A 285 -13.38 -1.62 12.46
N LEU A 286 -12.77 -1.67 13.65
CA LEU A 286 -13.14 -0.85 14.81
C LEU A 286 -12.35 0.45 14.91
N TRP A 287 -11.37 0.65 14.03
CA TRP A 287 -10.53 1.83 14.03
C TRP A 287 -11.37 3.08 13.75
N LYS A 288 -11.24 4.09 14.62
CA LYS A 288 -12.01 5.33 14.53
C LYS A 288 -11.35 6.30 13.53
N TRP A 289 -11.49 6.03 12.24
CA TRP A 289 -11.06 6.94 11.19
C TRP A 289 -11.74 8.33 11.35
N PRO A 290 -11.02 9.45 11.17
CA PRO A 290 -9.69 9.59 10.58
C PRO A 290 -8.52 9.63 11.59
N ASN A 291 -8.61 8.99 12.75
CA ASN A 291 -7.45 8.90 13.66
C ASN A 291 -6.25 8.25 12.92
N PRO A 292 -5.04 8.82 12.98
CA PRO A 292 -3.91 8.35 12.20
C PRO A 292 -3.32 7.05 12.74
N VAL A 293 -2.84 6.21 11.84
CA VAL A 293 -1.99 5.07 12.17
C VAL A 293 -0.54 5.54 12.20
N LEU A 294 0.08 5.47 13.39
CA LEU A 294 1.47 5.86 13.65
C LEU A 294 2.27 4.65 14.14
N LEU A 295 3.49 4.45 13.63
CA LEU A 295 4.42 3.43 14.13
C LEU A 295 5.38 3.95 15.20
N CYS A 296 5.67 5.23 15.19
CA CYS A 296 6.52 5.96 16.12
C CYS A 296 5.98 7.38 16.28
N ASP A 297 6.50 8.11 17.25
CA ASP A 297 6.15 9.52 17.41
C ASP A 297 6.63 10.31 16.19
N ILE A 298 5.92 11.38 15.86
CA ILE A 298 6.31 12.27 14.76
C ILE A 298 7.37 13.20 15.31
N GLU A 299 8.60 13.04 14.82
CA GLU A 299 9.71 13.92 15.10
C GLU A 299 9.65 15.15 14.17
N ASP A 300 9.83 16.34 14.73
CA ASP A 300 9.95 17.61 14.02
C ASP A 300 11.42 18.02 14.07
N ASP A 301 12.06 18.12 12.90
CA ASP A 301 13.48 18.44 12.75
C ASP A 301 13.63 19.84 12.13
N GLU A 302 14.76 20.51 12.39
CA GLU A 302 15.04 21.89 12.01
C GLU A 302 15.26 22.09 10.50
N LEU A 303 15.29 21.01 9.70
CA LEU A 303 15.47 21.07 8.23
C LEU A 303 14.32 21.71 7.46
N GLY A 304 13.19 21.99 8.12
CA GLY A 304 12.10 22.79 7.53
C GLY A 304 11.27 22.09 6.45
N PHE A 305 11.43 20.78 6.25
CA PHE A 305 10.56 20.02 5.35
C PHE A 305 9.13 19.95 5.87
N SER A 306 8.16 19.88 4.95
CA SER A 306 6.75 19.73 5.32
C SER A 306 6.50 18.34 5.93
N ILE A 307 6.00 18.33 7.17
CA ILE A 307 5.58 17.13 7.88
C ILE A 307 4.06 17.10 7.95
N TRP A 308 3.48 15.90 7.87
CA TRP A 308 2.06 15.69 8.13
C TRP A 308 1.71 16.10 9.56
N ASP A 309 0.92 17.17 9.71
CA ASP A 309 0.37 17.59 11.00
C ASP A 309 -1.01 18.25 10.79
N PRO A 310 -2.11 17.55 11.10
CA PRO A 310 -3.46 18.10 10.93
C PRO A 310 -3.73 19.31 11.85
N ARG A 311 -2.90 19.58 12.87
CA ARG A 311 -3.06 20.78 13.70
C ARG A 311 -2.53 22.01 12.96
N LYS A 312 -1.43 21.88 12.24
CA LYS A 312 -0.74 22.96 11.51
C LYS A 312 -1.29 23.15 10.09
N ASN A 313 -1.60 22.07 9.37
CA ASN A 313 -1.99 22.10 7.96
C ASN A 313 -3.49 21.77 7.77
N PRO A 314 -4.32 22.69 7.25
CA PRO A 314 -5.73 22.43 6.97
C PRO A 314 -5.98 21.31 5.96
N TRP A 315 -5.07 21.07 5.00
CA TRP A 315 -5.22 20.00 4.02
C TRP A 315 -5.15 18.62 4.69
N ASP A 316 -4.27 18.47 5.66
CA ASP A 316 -4.09 17.22 6.41
C ASP A 316 -5.32 16.85 7.25
N ARG A 317 -6.13 17.85 7.65
CA ARG A 317 -7.40 17.63 8.38
C ARG A 317 -8.46 16.94 7.54
N ASN A 318 -8.35 17.03 6.22
CA ASN A 318 -9.32 16.43 5.29
C ASN A 318 -8.98 14.98 4.92
N HIS A 319 -7.86 14.43 5.41
CA HIS A 319 -7.49 13.05 5.16
C HIS A 319 -8.44 12.08 5.85
N LEU A 320 -8.97 11.10 5.10
CA LEU A 320 -10.03 10.21 5.58
C LEU A 320 -9.50 8.96 6.28
N MET A 321 -8.33 8.45 5.86
CA MET A 321 -7.70 7.24 6.39
C MET A 321 -6.18 7.45 6.52
N PRO A 322 -5.70 8.35 7.40
CA PRO A 322 -4.30 8.71 7.45
C PRO A 322 -3.42 7.56 7.98
N ILE A 323 -2.43 7.16 7.17
CA ILE A 323 -1.43 6.13 7.48
C ILE A 323 -0.06 6.77 7.30
N ILE A 324 0.63 7.04 8.41
CA ILE A 324 1.78 7.95 8.40
C ILE A 324 3.08 7.16 8.28
N THR A 325 3.97 7.61 7.39
CA THR A 325 5.30 7.04 7.24
C THR A 325 6.15 7.32 8.49
N PRO A 326 6.96 6.34 8.97
CA PRO A 326 7.71 6.48 10.21
C PRO A 326 9.03 7.27 10.07
N ALA A 327 9.49 7.55 8.85
CA ALA A 327 10.74 8.26 8.62
C ALA A 327 10.47 9.75 8.37
N TYR A 328 11.29 10.62 8.97
CA TYR A 328 11.28 12.05 8.67
C TYR A 328 11.73 12.33 7.22
N PRO A 329 11.07 13.27 6.51
CA PRO A 329 9.83 13.96 6.92
C PRO A 329 8.60 13.04 6.81
N CYS A 330 7.84 12.93 7.89
CA CYS A 330 6.69 12.02 7.96
C CYS A 330 5.55 12.53 7.06
N MET A 331 4.96 11.65 6.25
CA MET A 331 3.89 11.99 5.32
C MET A 331 2.71 11.02 5.47
N ASN A 332 1.50 11.47 5.13
CA ASN A 332 0.38 10.57 4.96
C ASN A 332 0.57 9.76 3.66
N SER A 333 0.83 8.46 3.77
CA SER A 333 1.01 7.57 2.62
C SER A 333 -0.29 7.20 1.89
N SER A 334 -1.46 7.46 2.49
CA SER A 334 -2.80 7.10 1.99
C SER A 334 -3.66 8.33 1.69
N TYR A 335 -3.04 9.45 1.29
CA TYR A 335 -3.73 10.69 0.93
C TYR A 335 -4.70 10.53 -0.24
N ASN A 336 -4.55 9.46 -1.04
CA ASN A 336 -5.41 9.19 -2.18
C ASN A 336 -6.78 8.60 -1.81
N VAL A 337 -6.99 8.15 -0.56
CA VAL A 337 -8.24 7.53 -0.12
C VAL A 337 -9.41 8.54 -0.20
N SER A 338 -10.48 8.17 -0.90
CA SER A 338 -11.73 8.93 -1.01
C SER A 338 -12.81 8.36 -0.09
N ALA A 339 -13.96 9.05 0.00
CA ALA A 339 -15.09 8.55 0.79
C ALA A 339 -15.62 7.22 0.24
N SER A 340 -15.64 7.04 -1.09
CA SER A 340 -16.10 5.81 -1.70
C SER A 340 -15.11 4.66 -1.55
N THR A 341 -13.80 4.90 -1.70
CA THR A 341 -12.80 3.83 -1.52
C THR A 341 -12.66 3.43 -0.05
N LEU A 342 -12.73 4.38 0.89
CA LEU A 342 -12.80 4.09 2.32
C LEU A 342 -14.00 3.19 2.65
N ARG A 343 -15.19 3.50 2.13
CA ARG A 343 -16.38 2.65 2.30
C ARG A 343 -16.11 1.22 1.83
N VAL A 344 -15.59 1.05 0.62
CA VAL A 344 -15.30 -0.28 0.06
C VAL A 344 -14.31 -1.04 0.95
N MET A 345 -13.24 -0.39 1.41
CA MET A 345 -12.28 -1.02 2.32
C MET A 345 -12.92 -1.44 3.63
N MET A 346 -13.76 -0.61 4.24
CA MET A 346 -14.47 -0.95 5.47
C MET A 346 -15.45 -2.11 5.28
N GLU A 347 -16.17 -2.17 4.16
CA GLU A 347 -17.02 -3.31 3.80
C GLU A 347 -16.20 -4.61 3.66
N GLN A 348 -15.02 -4.53 3.02
CA GLN A 348 -14.13 -5.69 2.89
C GLN A 348 -13.47 -6.08 4.22
N PHE A 349 -13.15 -5.13 5.11
CA PHE A 349 -12.63 -5.44 6.45
C PHE A 349 -13.66 -6.15 7.32
N GLU A 350 -14.92 -5.72 7.29
CA GLU A 350 -15.99 -6.41 8.01
C GLU A 350 -16.22 -7.83 7.48
N LEU A 351 -16.18 -8.04 6.16
CA LEU A 351 -16.23 -9.38 5.59
C LEU A 351 -15.02 -10.23 6.01
N GLY A 352 -13.80 -9.67 5.95
CA GLY A 352 -12.59 -10.36 6.37
C GLY A 352 -12.65 -10.77 7.84
N LYS A 353 -13.19 -9.91 8.70
CA LYS A 353 -13.45 -10.21 10.11
C LYS A 353 -14.37 -11.41 10.28
N GLN A 354 -15.50 -11.44 9.57
CA GLN A 354 -16.47 -12.55 9.63
C GLN A 354 -15.85 -13.87 9.16
N LEU A 355 -15.08 -13.84 8.06
CA LEU A 355 -14.39 -15.02 7.54
C LEU A 355 -13.31 -15.52 8.51
N CYS A 356 -12.55 -14.61 9.14
CA CYS A 356 -11.59 -14.98 10.17
C CYS A 356 -12.27 -15.58 11.41
N GLU A 357 -13.44 -15.09 11.83
CA GLU A 357 -14.21 -15.70 12.91
C GLU A 357 -14.68 -17.13 12.55
N GLU A 358 -15.07 -17.39 11.30
CA GLU A 358 -15.40 -18.73 10.83
C GLU A 358 -14.17 -19.67 10.81
N ILE A 359 -13.01 -19.17 10.38
CA ILE A 359 -11.74 -19.91 10.40
C ILE A 359 -11.31 -20.19 11.85
N GLU A 360 -11.46 -19.23 12.76
CA GLU A 360 -11.17 -19.42 14.20
C GLU A 360 -12.03 -20.52 14.83
N LEU A 361 -13.26 -20.71 14.33
CA LEU A 361 -14.19 -21.76 14.73
C LEU A 361 -14.05 -23.07 13.93
N ASN A 362 -13.02 -23.19 13.08
CA ASN A 362 -12.79 -24.34 12.18
C ASN A 362 -13.97 -24.65 11.24
N LYS A 363 -14.74 -23.62 10.85
CA LYS A 363 -15.87 -23.74 9.91
C LYS A 363 -15.51 -23.39 8.47
N SER A 364 -14.32 -22.84 8.26
CA SER A 364 -13.82 -22.36 6.96
C SER A 364 -12.31 -22.50 6.88
N HIS A 365 -11.75 -22.26 5.70
CA HIS A 365 -10.31 -22.36 5.40
C HIS A 365 -9.75 -21.02 4.93
N TRP A 366 -8.43 -20.88 4.96
CA TRP A 366 -7.72 -19.67 4.49
C TRP A 366 -8.01 -19.31 3.03
N SER A 367 -8.34 -20.29 2.19
CA SER A 367 -8.76 -20.07 0.81
C SER A 367 -10.03 -19.21 0.68
N ALA A 368 -10.96 -19.31 1.62
CA ALA A 368 -12.17 -18.49 1.63
C ALA A 368 -11.87 -17.02 1.88
N LEU A 369 -10.85 -16.71 2.69
CA LEU A 369 -10.44 -15.34 2.97
C LEU A 369 -9.99 -14.62 1.70
N VAL A 370 -9.27 -15.31 0.81
CA VAL A 370 -8.70 -14.74 -0.43
C VAL A 370 -9.51 -15.05 -1.69
N GLU A 371 -10.77 -15.46 -1.55
CA GLU A 371 -11.66 -15.66 -2.69
C GLU A 371 -11.76 -14.34 -3.50
N PRO A 372 -11.61 -14.39 -4.84
CA PRO A 372 -11.71 -13.20 -5.68
C PRO A 372 -13.02 -12.45 -5.49
N TYR A 373 -12.95 -11.12 -5.37
CA TYR A 373 -14.15 -10.29 -5.31
C TYR A 373 -14.88 -10.29 -6.66
N LEU A 374 -16.15 -10.66 -6.65
CA LEU A 374 -17.01 -10.73 -7.83
C LEU A 374 -17.52 -9.33 -8.25
N PHE A 375 -16.59 -8.46 -8.63
CA PHE A 375 -16.83 -7.05 -8.94
C PHE A 375 -17.95 -6.84 -9.97
N PHE A 376 -17.96 -7.61 -11.07
CA PHE A 376 -18.95 -7.50 -12.14
C PHE A 376 -20.34 -8.09 -11.79
N ASP A 377 -20.48 -8.70 -10.61
CA ASP A 377 -21.75 -9.17 -10.10
C ASP A 377 -22.36 -8.24 -9.04
N ASP A 378 -21.54 -7.48 -8.33
CA ASP A 378 -21.93 -6.73 -7.14
C ASP A 378 -22.68 -5.42 -7.44
N TYR A 379 -22.44 -4.81 -8.61
CA TYR A 379 -23.06 -3.54 -9.01
C TYR A 379 -24.09 -3.74 -10.11
N LYS A 380 -25.14 -2.92 -10.12
CA LYS A 380 -26.14 -2.92 -11.21
C LYS A 380 -25.69 -2.06 -12.40
N ASN A 381 -24.88 -1.04 -12.11
CA ASN A 381 -24.44 0.00 -13.04
C ASN A 381 -22.93 0.15 -12.91
N TYR A 382 -22.27 0.37 -14.04
CA TYR A 382 -20.84 0.56 -14.14
C TYR A 382 -20.54 1.76 -15.04
N LEU A 383 -19.39 2.39 -14.82
CA LEU A 383 -18.70 3.17 -15.84
C LEU A 383 -17.61 2.30 -16.45
N GLN A 384 -17.56 2.27 -17.77
CA GLN A 384 -16.47 1.70 -18.56
C GLN A 384 -15.65 2.84 -19.14
N ILE A 385 -14.34 2.81 -18.89
CA ILE A 385 -13.37 3.79 -19.36
C ILE A 385 -12.48 3.07 -20.38
N ASP A 386 -12.81 3.19 -21.66
CA ASP A 386 -11.98 2.65 -22.75
C ASP A 386 -10.86 3.64 -23.09
N ILE A 387 -9.67 3.08 -23.25
CA ILE A 387 -8.43 3.78 -23.61
C ILE A 387 -7.93 3.08 -24.87
N VAL A 388 -7.77 3.85 -25.95
CA VAL A 388 -7.30 3.33 -27.23
C VAL A 388 -6.09 4.12 -27.72
N ALA A 389 -5.22 3.45 -28.45
CA ALA A 389 -4.09 4.05 -29.17
C ALA A 389 -3.85 3.33 -30.50
N ALA A 390 -3.04 3.94 -31.36
CA ALA A 390 -2.69 3.38 -32.67
C ALA A 390 -1.86 2.09 -32.54
N ASP A 391 -0.95 2.04 -31.56
CA ASP A 391 -0.05 0.91 -31.32
C ASP A 391 0.15 0.63 -29.81
N PRO A 392 0.76 -0.52 -29.43
CA PRO A 392 0.93 -0.90 -28.04
C PRO A 392 1.87 0.00 -27.21
N ASP A 393 2.86 0.65 -27.82
CA ASP A 393 3.81 1.50 -27.09
C ASP A 393 3.14 2.84 -26.72
N ASP A 394 2.41 3.42 -27.68
CA ASP A 394 1.55 4.57 -27.43
C ASP A 394 0.46 4.25 -26.40
N LEU A 395 -0.16 3.06 -26.47
CA LEU A 395 -1.13 2.63 -25.46
C LEU A 395 -0.51 2.57 -24.07
N ARG A 396 0.73 2.08 -23.94
CA ARG A 396 1.40 1.94 -22.63
C ARG A 396 1.55 3.30 -21.94
N ALA A 397 2.05 4.30 -22.65
CA ALA A 397 2.20 5.66 -22.12
C ALA A 397 0.83 6.31 -21.85
N TRP A 398 -0.11 6.17 -22.79
CA TRP A 398 -1.45 6.74 -22.68
C TRP A 398 -2.26 6.14 -21.51
N LYS A 399 -2.22 4.81 -21.36
CA LYS A 399 -2.80 4.08 -20.23
C LYS A 399 -2.27 4.62 -18.90
N GLY A 400 -0.96 4.78 -18.77
CA GLY A 400 -0.34 5.29 -17.53
C GLY A 400 -0.83 6.71 -17.17
N TRP A 401 -0.98 7.58 -18.16
CA TRP A 401 -1.51 8.94 -17.97
C TRP A 401 -2.98 8.97 -17.52
N VAL A 402 -3.81 8.11 -18.11
CA VAL A 402 -5.24 8.01 -17.76
C VAL A 402 -5.41 7.35 -16.40
N GLU A 403 -4.71 6.24 -16.14
CA GLU A 403 -4.74 5.50 -14.87
C GLU A 403 -4.40 6.42 -13.70
N SER A 404 -3.37 7.26 -13.83
CA SER A 404 -2.94 8.21 -12.80
C SER A 404 -4.00 9.27 -12.46
N ARG A 405 -5.08 9.37 -13.24
CA ARG A 405 -6.17 10.34 -13.09
C ARG A 405 -7.53 9.70 -12.82
N LEU A 406 -7.67 8.37 -12.84
CA LEU A 406 -8.94 7.69 -12.53
C LEU A 406 -9.51 8.08 -11.16
N ARG A 407 -8.63 8.35 -10.19
CA ARG A 407 -9.03 8.90 -8.88
C ARG A 407 -9.77 10.23 -9.01
N GLN A 408 -9.35 11.12 -9.92
CA GLN A 408 -10.01 12.41 -10.12
C GLN A 408 -11.45 12.22 -10.57
N LEU A 409 -11.72 11.29 -11.49
CA LEU A 409 -13.08 10.96 -11.89
C LEU A 409 -13.94 10.51 -10.69
N THR A 410 -13.38 9.71 -9.78
CA THR A 410 -14.07 9.32 -8.54
C THR A 410 -14.41 10.54 -7.68
N LEU A 411 -13.45 11.45 -7.47
CA LEU A 411 -13.65 12.66 -6.68
C LEU A 411 -14.65 13.63 -7.32
N MET A 412 -14.62 13.78 -8.64
CA MET A 412 -15.55 14.64 -9.37
C MET A 412 -16.98 14.10 -9.28
N ILE A 413 -17.18 12.79 -9.40
CA ILE A 413 -18.51 12.17 -9.20
C ILE A 413 -18.99 12.36 -7.76
N GLU A 414 -18.12 12.15 -6.76
CA GLU A 414 -18.46 12.39 -5.35
C GLU A 414 -18.87 13.86 -5.13
N ARG A 415 -18.13 14.81 -5.69
CA ARG A 415 -18.40 16.25 -5.62
C ARG A 415 -19.75 16.60 -6.26
N ASP A 416 -19.93 16.24 -7.53
CA ASP A 416 -21.07 16.69 -8.34
C ASP A 416 -22.37 16.00 -7.96
N THR A 417 -22.29 14.84 -7.31
CA THR A 417 -23.46 14.14 -6.76
C THR A 417 -23.67 14.40 -5.26
N PHE A 418 -22.91 15.31 -4.65
CA PHE A 418 -22.94 15.60 -3.21
C PHE A 418 -22.77 14.34 -2.34
N GLY A 419 -21.93 13.40 -2.80
CA GLY A 419 -21.65 12.12 -2.14
C GLY A 419 -22.81 11.11 -2.18
N LYS A 420 -23.87 11.37 -2.94
CA LYS A 420 -25.04 10.48 -3.05
C LYS A 420 -24.78 9.29 -3.97
N LEU A 421 -23.94 9.47 -4.98
CA LEU A 421 -23.45 8.39 -5.84
C LEU A 421 -22.04 8.00 -5.40
N GLN A 422 -21.87 6.74 -5.02
CA GLN A 422 -20.60 6.18 -4.56
C GLN A 422 -19.99 5.32 -5.68
N CYS A 423 -18.68 5.48 -5.87
CA CYS A 423 -17.93 4.81 -6.92
C CYS A 423 -16.98 3.75 -6.34
N HIS A 424 -16.91 2.59 -6.97
CA HIS A 424 -15.88 1.59 -6.68
C HIS A 424 -14.98 1.48 -7.91
N PRO A 425 -13.86 2.21 -7.99
CA PRO A 425 -12.92 2.07 -9.08
C PRO A 425 -12.24 0.71 -9.00
N TYR A 426 -12.36 -0.15 -10.02
CA TYR A 426 -11.70 -1.45 -10.00
C TYR A 426 -10.24 -1.30 -10.40
N PRO A 427 -9.27 -1.82 -9.61
CA PRO A 427 -7.85 -1.59 -9.87
C PRO A 427 -7.27 -2.22 -11.15
N TYR A 428 -8.01 -3.14 -11.78
CA TYR A 428 -7.49 -3.95 -12.89
C TYR A 428 -8.06 -3.48 -14.22
N ASP A 429 -7.20 -3.46 -15.24
CA ASP A 429 -7.59 -3.21 -16.63
C ASP A 429 -7.90 -4.49 -17.40
N TYR A 430 -8.61 -4.33 -18.51
CA TYR A 430 -9.03 -5.41 -19.39
C TYR A 430 -8.78 -5.04 -20.84
N GLY A 431 -8.06 -5.90 -21.57
CA GLY A 431 -7.88 -5.78 -23.02
C GLY A 431 -9.05 -6.38 -23.79
N ASP A 432 -9.33 -5.81 -24.96
CA ASP A 432 -10.30 -6.38 -25.92
C ASP A 432 -9.55 -6.74 -27.19
N SER A 433 -9.11 -8.00 -27.29
CA SER A 433 -8.33 -8.50 -28.43
C SER A 433 -9.15 -8.56 -29.74
N SER A 434 -10.46 -8.32 -29.70
CA SER A 434 -11.28 -8.25 -30.91
C SER A 434 -11.18 -6.89 -31.62
N ARG A 435 -10.67 -5.86 -30.93
CA ARG A 435 -10.48 -4.54 -31.52
C ARG A 435 -9.23 -4.52 -32.41
N PRO A 436 -9.30 -3.83 -33.56
CA PRO A 436 -8.15 -3.71 -34.46
C PRO A 436 -7.06 -2.76 -33.93
N CYS A 437 -7.40 -1.89 -32.98
CA CYS A 437 -6.47 -0.97 -32.34
C CYS A 437 -6.01 -1.48 -30.97
N ALA A 438 -4.89 -0.93 -30.47
CA ALA A 438 -4.43 -1.20 -29.12
C ALA A 438 -5.47 -0.65 -28.12
N HIS A 439 -5.99 -1.51 -27.24
CA HIS A 439 -7.10 -1.17 -26.35
C HIS A 439 -6.89 -1.73 -24.94
N CYS A 440 -7.25 -0.91 -23.94
CA CYS A 440 -7.52 -1.37 -22.58
C CYS A 440 -8.72 -0.63 -21.98
N ALA A 441 -9.38 -1.24 -21.00
CA ALA A 441 -10.55 -0.69 -20.34
C ALA A 441 -10.46 -0.81 -18.82
N TYR A 442 -10.83 0.25 -18.11
CA TYR A 442 -11.05 0.25 -16.66
C TYR A 442 -12.55 0.33 -16.35
N PHE A 443 -12.94 -0.15 -15.17
CA PHE A 443 -14.34 -0.18 -14.74
C PHE A 443 -14.54 0.44 -13.37
N MET A 444 -15.65 1.15 -13.18
CA MET A 444 -16.08 1.66 -11.88
C MET A 444 -17.50 1.20 -11.55
N GLY A 445 -17.68 0.52 -10.41
CA GLY A 445 -18.98 0.11 -9.91
C GLY A 445 -19.72 1.31 -9.32
N LEU A 446 -20.99 1.49 -9.71
CA LEU A 446 -21.81 2.61 -9.22
C LEU A 446 -22.89 2.11 -8.26
N LYS A 447 -22.96 2.71 -7.08
CA LYS A 447 -23.98 2.41 -6.06
C LYS A 447 -24.47 3.70 -5.40
N ARG A 448 -25.76 3.78 -5.10
CA ARG A 448 -26.29 4.87 -4.28
C ARG A 448 -25.89 4.67 -2.84
N LYS A 449 -25.60 5.77 -2.14
CA LYS A 449 -25.36 5.74 -0.70
C LYS A 449 -26.56 5.12 0.04
N VAL A 450 -26.28 4.20 0.96
CA VAL A 450 -27.31 3.50 1.74
C VAL A 450 -28.06 4.51 2.62
N GLY A 451 -29.39 4.47 2.62
CA GLY A 451 -30.25 5.35 3.41
C GLY A 451 -30.80 6.58 2.66
N GLU A 452 -30.40 6.80 1.40
CA GLU A 452 -31.02 7.81 0.53
C GLU A 452 -32.45 7.39 0.14
N ALA A 453 -33.40 8.33 0.25
CA ALA A 453 -34.77 8.12 -0.16
C ALA A 453 -34.84 7.88 -1.68
N ILE A 454 -35.28 6.68 -2.08
CA ILE A 454 -35.44 6.35 -3.49
C ILE A 454 -36.72 7.05 -3.98
N GLN A 455 -36.58 8.16 -4.68
CA GLN A 455 -37.62 8.60 -5.60
C GLN A 455 -37.49 7.73 -6.86
N GLU A 456 -38.50 6.91 -7.15
CA GLU A 456 -38.51 6.09 -8.37
C GLU A 456 -38.26 6.97 -9.60
N GLY A 457 -37.26 6.60 -10.41
CA GLY A 457 -36.92 7.31 -11.64
C GLY A 457 -35.86 8.43 -11.52
N GLN A 458 -35.42 8.82 -10.31
CA GLN A 458 -34.36 9.81 -10.18
C GLN A 458 -33.05 9.27 -10.78
N GLN A 459 -32.53 9.87 -11.84
CA GLN A 459 -31.23 9.51 -12.43
C GLN A 459 -30.16 10.51 -11.98
N PHE A 460 -28.92 10.05 -11.82
CA PHE A 460 -27.78 10.95 -11.68
C PHE A 460 -27.31 11.30 -13.08
N ASP A 461 -27.37 12.58 -13.43
CA ASP A 461 -26.73 13.07 -14.65
C ASP A 461 -25.29 13.45 -14.32
N ILE A 462 -24.35 12.63 -14.82
CA ILE A 462 -22.91 12.82 -14.65
C ILE A 462 -22.21 13.12 -15.99
N ARG A 463 -22.97 13.50 -17.03
CA ARG A 463 -22.40 13.77 -18.37
C ARG A 463 -21.40 14.92 -18.31
N GLN A 464 -21.77 16.02 -17.65
CA GLN A 464 -20.87 17.17 -17.46
C GLN A 464 -19.59 16.79 -16.71
N THR A 465 -19.70 15.99 -15.64
CA THR A 465 -18.57 15.47 -14.89
C THR A 465 -17.63 14.65 -15.77
N VAL A 466 -18.19 13.79 -16.62
CA VAL A 466 -17.44 12.98 -17.57
C VAL A 466 -16.76 13.84 -18.64
N ASP A 467 -17.45 14.85 -19.17
CA ASP A 467 -16.89 15.75 -20.18
C ASP A 467 -15.74 16.62 -19.60
N GLU A 468 -15.89 17.12 -18.37
CA GLU A 468 -14.83 17.82 -17.63
C GLU A 468 -13.61 16.90 -17.45
N PHE A 469 -13.82 15.64 -17.04
CA PHE A 469 -12.74 14.66 -16.88
C PHE A 469 -12.04 14.38 -18.22
N ARG A 470 -12.79 14.16 -19.30
CA ARG A 470 -12.22 13.92 -20.65
C ARG A 470 -11.40 15.12 -21.13
N HIS A 471 -11.87 16.34 -20.88
CA HIS A 471 -11.11 17.55 -21.21
C HIS A 471 -9.79 17.62 -20.45
N GLN A 472 -9.78 17.29 -19.14
CA GLN A 472 -8.56 17.21 -18.35
C GLN A 472 -7.59 16.15 -18.89
N ILE A 473 -8.08 14.98 -19.27
CA ILE A 473 -7.26 13.90 -19.83
C ILE A 473 -6.63 14.30 -21.16
N ASN A 474 -7.38 14.99 -22.04
CA ASN A 474 -6.92 15.44 -23.35
C ASN A 474 -5.86 16.56 -23.30
N SER A 475 -5.52 17.08 -22.11
CA SER A 475 -4.41 18.04 -21.91
C SER A 475 -3.02 17.38 -21.89
N TYR A 476 -2.92 16.11 -22.28
CA TYR A 476 -1.67 15.36 -22.28
C TYR A 476 -0.67 15.92 -23.28
N LEU A 477 0.50 16.33 -22.77
CA LEU A 477 1.53 17.01 -23.56
C LEU A 477 2.06 16.14 -24.72
N TYR A 478 2.13 14.82 -24.52
CA TYR A 478 2.66 13.86 -25.49
C TYR A 478 1.57 13.16 -26.29
N TRP A 479 0.39 13.76 -26.40
CA TRP A 479 -0.72 13.20 -27.16
C TRP A 479 -0.34 12.97 -28.62
N LYS A 480 -0.77 11.83 -29.18
CA LYS A 480 -0.59 11.46 -30.58
C LYS A 480 -1.93 11.10 -31.23
N PRO A 481 -2.06 11.27 -32.56
CA PRO A 481 -3.25 10.83 -33.29
C PRO A 481 -3.58 9.35 -33.01
N GLY A 482 -4.83 9.07 -32.65
CA GLY A 482 -5.29 7.72 -32.27
C GLY A 482 -5.34 7.47 -30.77
N MET A 483 -4.72 8.32 -29.94
CA MET A 483 -4.91 8.29 -28.47
C MET A 483 -6.29 8.87 -28.13
N GLU A 484 -7.22 8.02 -27.74
CA GLU A 484 -8.58 8.46 -27.38
C GLU A 484 -9.04 7.83 -26.06
N ILE A 485 -10.01 8.50 -25.44
CA ILE A 485 -10.67 8.05 -24.21
C ILE A 485 -12.19 8.15 -24.34
N TYR A 486 -12.86 7.06 -23.95
CA TYR A 486 -14.31 6.97 -23.91
C TYR A 486 -14.75 6.55 -22.53
N VAL A 487 -15.68 7.32 -21.94
CA VAL A 487 -16.30 6.97 -20.65
C VAL A 487 -17.78 6.73 -20.92
N SER A 488 -18.23 5.50 -20.72
CA SER A 488 -19.59 5.06 -21.03
C SER A 488 -20.27 4.41 -19.84
N HIS A 489 -21.59 4.58 -19.75
CA HIS A 489 -22.41 3.88 -18.75
C HIS A 489 -22.80 2.50 -19.29
N VAL A 490 -22.52 1.46 -18.50
CA VAL A 490 -22.84 0.07 -18.84
C VAL A 490 -23.66 -0.56 -17.72
N ARG A 491 -24.79 -1.17 -18.08
CA ARG A 491 -25.57 -1.97 -17.11
C ARG A 491 -24.92 -3.34 -16.95
N ARG A 492 -25.04 -3.94 -15.76
CA ARG A 492 -24.51 -5.30 -15.49
C ARG A 492 -24.88 -6.36 -16.54
N LYS A 493 -26.08 -6.26 -17.12
CA LYS A 493 -26.56 -7.21 -18.16
C LYS A 493 -25.89 -7.02 -19.53
N GLN A 494 -25.26 -5.88 -19.76
CA GLN A 494 -24.61 -5.48 -21.01
C GLN A 494 -23.09 -5.49 -20.86
N MET A 495 -22.56 -6.10 -19.79
CA MET A 495 -21.13 -6.15 -19.55
C MET A 495 -20.43 -6.93 -20.68
N PRO A 496 -19.33 -6.42 -21.25
CA PRO A 496 -18.61 -7.10 -22.32
C PRO A 496 -18.14 -8.50 -21.92
N SER A 497 -18.08 -9.43 -22.86
CA SER A 497 -17.63 -10.82 -22.61
C SER A 497 -16.18 -10.91 -22.16
N TYR A 498 -15.31 -10.03 -22.68
CA TYR A 498 -13.87 -10.05 -22.41
C TYR A 498 -13.49 -9.80 -20.95
N VAL A 499 -14.42 -9.29 -20.12
CA VAL A 499 -14.15 -9.11 -18.69
C VAL A 499 -14.31 -10.41 -17.88
N PHE A 500 -14.90 -11.45 -18.48
CA PHE A 500 -15.10 -12.74 -17.85
C PHE A 500 -14.03 -13.73 -18.33
N PRO A 501 -13.31 -14.42 -17.43
CA PRO A 501 -12.26 -15.38 -17.82
C PRO A 501 -12.73 -16.49 -18.79
N GLU A 502 -14.00 -16.90 -18.69
CA GLU A 502 -14.60 -17.92 -19.57
C GLU A 502 -15.25 -17.32 -20.83
N GLY A 503 -15.16 -16.01 -21.04
CA GLY A 503 -15.83 -15.29 -22.13
C GLY A 503 -17.35 -15.15 -21.95
N TYR A 504 -17.92 -15.70 -20.87
CA TYR A 504 -19.33 -15.54 -20.53
C TYR A 504 -19.52 -15.44 -19.02
N ARG A 505 -20.65 -14.87 -18.62
CA ARG A 505 -21.02 -14.74 -17.21
C ARG A 505 -21.52 -16.07 -16.66
N ARG A 506 -20.87 -16.61 -15.62
CA ARG A 506 -21.39 -17.79 -14.90
C ARG A 506 -22.76 -17.48 -14.28
N ILE A 507 -23.73 -18.35 -14.52
CA ILE A 507 -25.03 -18.31 -13.84
C ILE A 507 -24.78 -18.73 -12.38
N ARG A 508 -25.15 -17.89 -11.41
CA ARG A 508 -25.02 -18.24 -9.99
C ARG A 508 -25.79 -19.53 -9.70
N HIS A 509 -25.08 -20.60 -9.33
CA HIS A 509 -25.61 -21.50 -8.31
C HIS A 509 -25.61 -20.72 -6.99
N SER A 510 -26.73 -20.75 -6.28
CA SER A 510 -26.90 -20.03 -5.01
C SER A 510 -25.76 -20.37 -4.04
N LEU A 511 -24.92 -19.37 -3.72
CA LEU A 511 -23.92 -19.47 -2.66
C LEU A 511 -24.60 -19.83 -1.32
N PRO A 512 -23.92 -20.58 -0.43
CA PRO A 512 -24.45 -20.97 0.88
C PRO A 512 -24.90 -19.76 1.70
N ALA A 513 -25.86 -19.98 2.60
CA ALA A 513 -26.65 -18.97 3.30
C ALA A 513 -25.89 -17.89 4.11
N ASN A 514 -24.56 -17.96 4.25
CA ASN A 514 -23.78 -17.05 5.10
C ASN A 514 -23.61 -15.63 4.52
N GLN A 515 -23.64 -15.44 3.20
CA GLN A 515 -23.60 -14.08 2.61
C GLN A 515 -24.93 -13.31 2.69
N LYS A 516 -26.05 -13.98 2.99
CA LYS A 516 -27.37 -13.32 3.16
C LYS A 516 -27.58 -12.73 4.57
N LEU A 517 -26.69 -13.03 5.52
CA LEU A 517 -26.80 -12.54 6.90
C LEU A 517 -26.32 -11.10 7.06
N ALA A 518 -25.37 -10.62 6.24
CA ALA A 518 -24.88 -9.24 6.28
C ALA A 518 -25.98 -8.22 5.91
N ASP A 519 -26.74 -8.48 4.86
CA ASP A 519 -27.87 -7.61 4.46
C ASP A 519 -29.02 -7.64 5.49
N ARG A 520 -29.29 -8.80 6.12
CA ARG A 520 -30.36 -8.93 7.13
C ARG A 520 -30.00 -8.35 8.50
N HIS A 521 -28.73 -8.38 8.90
CA HIS A 521 -28.29 -7.79 10.17
C HIS A 521 -28.25 -6.25 10.11
N GLY A 522 -27.90 -5.67 8.95
CA GLY A 522 -27.99 -4.22 8.72
C GLY A 522 -29.42 -3.68 8.83
N GLU A 523 -30.42 -4.40 8.31
CA GLU A 523 -31.83 -4.02 8.42
C GLU A 523 -32.38 -4.10 9.85
N ARG A 524 -31.99 -5.13 10.62
CA ARG A 524 -32.43 -5.29 12.03
C ARG A 524 -31.79 -4.27 12.98
N ALA A 525 -30.51 -3.95 12.79
CA ALA A 525 -29.83 -2.90 13.57
C ALA A 525 -30.42 -1.50 13.29
N SER A 526 -30.84 -1.26 12.04
CA SER A 526 -31.45 0.01 11.63
C SER A 526 -32.89 0.19 12.15
N LYS A 527 -33.67 -0.89 12.28
CA LYS A 527 -35.00 -0.85 12.91
C LYS A 527 -34.95 -0.56 14.41
N ARG A 528 -34.01 -1.19 15.14
CA ARG A 528 -33.84 -0.96 16.58
C ARG A 528 -33.39 0.46 16.95
N ARG A 529 -32.66 1.15 16.05
CA ARG A 529 -32.28 2.56 16.26
C ARG A 529 -33.40 3.56 15.98
N LYS A 530 -34.40 3.21 15.16
CA LYS A 530 -35.55 4.10 14.88
C LYS A 530 -36.58 4.11 16.01
N GLU A 531 -36.78 2.99 16.70
CA GLU A 531 -37.74 2.90 17.82
C GLU A 531 -37.26 3.58 19.11
N SER A 532 -35.98 3.95 19.24
CA SER A 532 -35.42 4.58 20.44
C SER A 532 -35.34 6.12 20.38
N THR A 533 -35.91 6.75 19.35
CA THR A 533 -35.83 8.20 19.11
C THR A 533 -37.17 8.76 18.65
N GLU A 534 -38.16 8.73 19.54
CA GLU A 534 -39.30 9.67 19.49
C GLU A 534 -39.37 10.41 20.83
N PRO A 535 -39.42 11.75 20.85
CA PRO A 535 -39.62 12.51 22.09
C PRO A 535 -41.12 12.64 22.39
N HIS A 536 -41.52 12.27 23.61
CA HIS A 536 -42.83 12.61 24.18
C HIS A 536 -42.98 14.13 24.32
N SER A 537 -43.88 14.72 23.53
CA SER A 537 -44.38 16.09 23.72
C SER A 537 -45.51 16.08 24.76
N GLY A 538 -45.27 16.67 25.92
CA GLY A 538 -46.29 16.93 26.94
C GLY A 538 -47.13 18.15 26.60
N GLU A 539 -48.45 17.99 26.63
CA GLU A 539 -49.44 19.07 26.53
C GLU A 539 -49.54 19.84 27.87
N GLY A 540 -49.65 21.16 27.76
CA GLY A 540 -49.82 22.07 28.89
C GLY A 540 -51.29 22.28 29.29
N SER A 541 -51.51 22.50 30.58
CA SER A 541 -52.76 23.04 31.15
C SER A 541 -52.72 24.58 31.17
N PRO A 542 -53.85 25.28 30.98
CA PRO A 542 -53.95 26.71 31.27
C PRO A 542 -54.53 26.95 32.66
N ASP A 543 -53.96 27.92 33.37
CA ASP A 543 -54.40 28.35 34.70
C ASP A 543 -55.34 29.57 34.63
N LYS A 544 -56.20 29.67 35.64
CA LYS A 544 -57.26 30.67 35.81
C LYS A 544 -56.69 32.03 36.25
N ARG A 545 -56.99 33.10 35.51
CA ARG A 545 -57.73 34.32 35.93
C ARG A 545 -57.64 35.42 34.89
#